data_AF-A0A350CS21-F1
#
_entry.id   AF-A0A350CS21-F1
#
_cell.length_a   1.000
_cell.length_b   1.000
_cell.length_c   1.000
_cell.angle_alpha   90.00
_cell.angle_beta   90.00
_cell.angle_gamma   90.00
#
_symmetry.space_group_name_H-M   'P 1'
#
loop_
_entity.id
_entity.type
_entity.pdbx_description
1 polymer ?
#
loop_
_entity_poly.entity_id
_entity_poly.type
_entity_poly.pdbx_seq_one_letter_code
_entity_poly.pdbx_strand_id
1 'polypeptide(L)' 'MDVLHTERLTLRTWRDDDLDAFVGLSRDPEVYAFLPGPWTRDKATAFFANQNRLYERDATCY' A
#
# COMPACT_ATOMS: atom_id res chain seq x y z
N MET A 1 -8.63 -8.75 11.55
CA MET A 1 -7.73 -8.30 10.47
C MET A 1 -7.02 -9.56 10.01
N ASP A 2 -7.38 -10.04 8.84
CA ASP A 2 -6.83 -11.29 8.35
C ASP A 2 -5.46 -11.03 7.74
N VAL A 3 -4.51 -11.85 8.18
CA VAL A 3 -3.10 -11.75 7.84
C VAL A 3 -2.74 -13.05 7.16
N LEU A 4 -2.23 -12.98 5.93
CA LEU A 4 -1.71 -14.14 5.23
C LEU A 4 -0.24 -14.29 5.57
N HIS A 5 0.16 -15.49 5.96
CA HIS A 5 1.53 -15.79 6.31
C HIS A 5 2.12 -16.80 5.33
N THR A 6 3.39 -16.58 5.03
CA THR A 6 4.28 -17.54 4.38
C THR A 6 5.49 -17.76 5.28
N GLU A 7 6.44 -18.59 4.85
CA GLU A 7 7.69 -18.78 5.59
C GLU A 7 8.46 -17.46 5.82
N ARG A 8 8.40 -16.50 4.88
CA ARG A 8 9.20 -15.27 4.92
C ARG A 8 8.39 -13.98 5.04
N LEU A 9 7.11 -14.01 4.68
CA LEU A 9 6.30 -12.81 4.52
C LEU A 9 5.01 -12.87 5.32
N THR A 10 4.64 -11.70 5.82
CA THR A 10 3.36 -11.40 6.45
C THR A 10 2.65 -10.37 5.58
N LEU A 11 1.55 -10.78 4.95
CA LEU A 11 0.69 -9.90 4.15
C LEU A 11 -0.48 -9.47 5.02
N ARG A 12 -0.62 -8.16 5.18
CA ARG A 12 -1.62 -7.52 6.03
C ARG A 12 -2.20 -6.30 5.32
N THR A 13 -3.32 -5.80 5.82
CA THR A 13 -3.86 -4.50 5.42
C THR A 13 -2.90 -3.35 5.77
N TRP A 14 -3.14 -2.20 5.13
CA TRP A 14 -2.32 -1.01 5.29
C TRP A 14 -2.50 -0.38 6.67
N ARG A 15 -1.43 0.22 7.18
CA ARG A 15 -1.38 0.99 8.44
C ARG A 15 -0.81 2.39 8.16
N ASP A 16 -1.10 3.33 9.04
CA ASP A 16 -0.62 4.71 8.91
C ASP A 16 0.92 4.79 8.89
N ASP A 17 1.59 3.95 9.68
CA ASP A 17 3.06 3.90 9.75
C ASP A 17 3.74 3.39 8.45
N ASP A 18 2.98 2.78 7.53
CA ASP A 18 3.52 2.33 6.24
C ASP A 18 3.71 3.50 5.26
N LEU A 19 3.07 4.65 5.53
CA LEU A 19 2.91 5.75 4.59
C LEU A 19 4.25 6.35 4.17
N ASP A 20 5.12 6.62 5.13
CA ASP A 20 6.41 7.26 4.87
C ASP A 20 7.34 6.34 4.08
N ALA A 21 7.32 5.04 4.38
CA ALA A 21 8.08 4.03 3.63
C ALA A 21 7.54 3.87 2.19
N PHE A 22 6.23 3.84 2.01
CA PHE A 22 5.59 3.72 0.70
C PHE A 22 5.86 4.95 -0.19
N VAL A 23 5.71 6.16 0.37
CA VAL A 23 6.04 7.40 -0.34
C VAL A 23 7.53 7.44 -0.66
N GLY A 24 8.40 7.01 0.26
CA GLY A 24 9.84 6.89 0.04
C GLY A 24 10.18 5.98 -1.14
N LEU A 25 9.60 4.78 -1.17
CA LEU A 25 9.76 3.81 -2.27
C LEU A 25 9.36 4.43 -3.62
N SER A 26 8.25 5.18 -3.64
CA SER A 26 7.76 5.80 -4.88
C SER A 26 8.65 6.91 -5.44
N ARG A 27 9.57 7.45 -4.63
CA ARG A 27 10.50 8.51 -5.05
C ARG A 27 11.76 7.96 -5.69
N ASP A 28 12.01 6.66 -5.56
CA ASP A 28 13.15 6.01 -6.19
C ASP A 28 12.91 5.90 -7.70
N PRO A 29 13.76 6.52 -8.56
CA PRO A 29 13.61 6.49 -10.01
C PRO A 29 13.64 5.08 -10.60
N GLU A 30 14.32 4.12 -9.97
CA GLU A 30 14.33 2.73 -10.43
C GLU A 30 12.96 2.07 -10.20
N VAL A 31 12.29 2.42 -9.11
CA VAL A 31 10.97 1.88 -8.76
C VAL A 31 9.88 2.40 -9.70
N TYR A 32 9.84 3.71 -9.97
CA TYR A 32 8.75 4.30 -10.76
C TYR A 32 9.04 4.40 -12.26
N ALA A 33 10.16 3.87 -12.75
CA ALA A 33 10.58 3.93 -14.16
C ALA A 33 9.48 3.57 -15.18
N PHE A 34 8.55 2.69 -14.79
CA PHE A 34 7.42 2.23 -15.62
C PHE A 34 6.05 2.50 -14.99
N LEU A 35 5.99 3.32 -13.95
CA LEU A 35 4.77 3.66 -13.21
C LEU A 35 4.38 5.14 -13.45
N PRO A 36 3.16 5.57 -13.10
CA PRO A 36 2.64 6.92 -13.37
C PRO A 36 3.30 8.09 -12.58
N GLY A 37 4.54 7.92 -12.13
CA GLY A 37 5.29 8.89 -11.35
C GLY A 37 5.18 8.69 -9.83
N PRO A 38 5.95 9.49 -9.05
CA PRO A 38 6.05 9.31 -7.61
C PRO A 38 4.74 9.64 -6.90
N TRP A 39 4.49 8.95 -5.78
CA TRP A 39 3.32 9.18 -4.96
C TRP A 39 3.51 10.40 -4.06
N THR A 40 2.44 11.19 -3.92
CA THR A 40 2.35 12.18 -2.84
C THR A 40 1.80 11.51 -1.58
N ARG A 41 2.07 12.11 -0.41
CA ARG A 41 1.55 11.62 0.87
C ARG A 41 0.03 11.53 0.84
N ASP A 42 -0.65 12.59 0.43
CA ASP A 42 -2.12 12.64 0.40
C ASP A 42 -2.73 11.58 -0.53
N LYS A 43 -2.11 11.34 -1.71
CA LYS A 43 -2.56 10.30 -2.63
C LYS A 43 -2.40 8.91 -2.00
N ALA A 44 -1.26 8.65 -1.35
CA ALA A 44 -1.01 7.37 -0.69
C ALA A 44 -1.96 7.14 0.50
N THR A 45 -2.24 8.18 1.29
CA THR A 45 -3.23 8.13 2.38
C THR A 45 -4.62 7.77 1.86
N ALA A 46 -5.10 8.46 0.81
CA ALA A 46 -6.39 8.17 0.20
C ALA A 46 -6.45 6.75 -0.39
N PHE A 47 -5.36 6.30 -1.00
CA PHE A 47 -5.23 4.95 -1.52
C PHE A 47 -5.33 3.90 -0.41
N PHE A 48 -4.57 4.03 0.68
CA PHE A 48 -4.60 3.08 1.81
C PHE A 48 -5.99 2.96 2.41
N ALA A 49 -6.65 4.09 2.64
CA ALA A 49 -8.01 4.12 3.16
C ALA A 49 -8.99 3.38 2.22
N ASN A 50 -8.88 3.60 0.91
CA ASN A 50 -9.72 2.90 -0.06
C ASN A 50 -9.43 1.39 -0.12
N GLN A 51 -8.16 0.98 -0.08
CA GLN A 51 -7.79 -0.44 -0.09
C GLN A 51 -8.32 -1.16 1.15
N ASN A 52 -8.17 -0.56 2.32
CA ASN A 52 -8.68 -1.13 3.57
C ASN A 52 -10.21 -1.23 3.53
N ARG A 53 -10.90 -0.20 3.03
CA ARG A 53 -12.37 -0.19 2.86
C ARG A 53 -12.86 -1.28 1.89
N LEU A 54 -12.16 -1.50 0.77
CA LEU A 54 -12.50 -2.57 -0.18
C LEU A 54 -12.33 -3.94 0.48
N TYR A 55 -11.23 -4.13 1.20
CA TYR A 55 -10.96 -5.38 1.90
C TYR A 55 -12.00 -5.67 2.98
N GLU A 56 -12.41 -4.67 3.76
CA GLU A 56 -13.49 -4.82 4.75
C GLU A 56 -14.83 -5.20 4.10
N ARG A 57 -15.10 -4.72 2.88
CA ARG A 57 -16.34 -4.99 2.16
C ARG A 57 -16.35 -6.38 1.52
N ASP A 58 -15.27 -6.74 0.83
CA ASP A 58 -15.25 -7.86 -0.12
C ASP A 58 -14.24 -8.97 0.24
N ALA A 59 -13.45 -8.78 1.30
CA ALA A 59 -12.26 -9.59 1.61
C ALA A 59 -11.20 -9.59 0.48
N THR A 60 -11.31 -8.66 -0.47
CA THR A 60 -10.40 -8.45 -1.60
C THR A 60 -10.13 -6.96 -1.80
N CYS A 61 -9.05 -6.65 -2.52
CA CYS A 61 -8.64 -5.29 -2.85
C CYS A 61 -9.18 -4.79 -4.21
N TYR A 62 -10.04 -5.58 -4.86
CA TYR A 62 -10.59 -5.38 -6.21
C TYR A 62 -11.98 -5.98 -6.34
#